data_AF-A0A4R6VBC5-F1
#
_entry.id   AF-A0A4R6VBC5-F1
#
_cell.length_a   1.000
_cell.length_b   1.000
_cell.length_c   1.000
_cell.angle_alpha   90.00
_cell.angle_beta   90.00
_cell.angle_gamma   90.00
#
_symmetry.space_group_name_H-M   'P 1'
#
loop_
_entity.id
_entity.type
_entity.pdbx_description
1 polymer ?
#
loop_
_entity_poly.entity_id
_entity_poly.type
_entity_poly.pdbx_seq_one_letter_code
_entity_poly.pdbx_strand_id
1 'polypeptide(L)' 'MYAATLQDEPAQWYFFEIYQDDAAYQKHRQSEHFQYYLQQTANMLRDKKIINIDPLFLRNQGGLYFD' A
#
# COMPACT_ATOMS: atom_id res chain seq x y z
N MET A 1 5.73 -3.47 1.19
CA MET A 1 4.96 -2.47 0.42
C MET A 1 5.92 -1.74 -0.48
N TYR A 2 5.54 -1.51 -1.73
CA TYR A 2 6.24 -0.59 -2.63
C TYR A 2 5.36 0.65 -2.83
N ALA A 3 5.92 1.83 -2.61
CA ALA A 3 5.24 3.09 -2.85
C ALA A 3 5.97 3.86 -3.95
N ALA A 4 5.21 4.48 -4.84
CA ALA A 4 5.74 5.31 -5.91
C ALA A 4 4.76 6.44 -6.23
N THR A 5 5.24 7.47 -6.91
CA THR A 5 4.42 8.54 -7.44
C THR A 5 4.34 8.45 -8.96
N LEU A 6 3.24 8.89 -9.55
CA LEU A 6 3.15 9.03 -11.00
C LEU A 6 4.14 10.10 -11.45
N GLN A 7 4.98 9.79 -12.44
CA GLN A 7 6.07 10.67 -12.86
C GLN A 7 5.60 12.09 -13.21
N ASP A 8 4.49 12.20 -13.96
CA ASP A 8 3.94 13.48 -14.41
C ASP A 8 2.91 14.07 -13.43
N GLU A 9 2.51 13.33 -12.39
CA GLU A 9 1.57 13.78 -11.36
C GLU A 9 2.05 13.31 -9.97
N PRO A 10 3.02 14.00 -9.36
CA PRO A 10 3.66 13.52 -8.12
C PRO A 10 2.74 13.49 -6.90
N ALA A 11 1.56 14.13 -6.98
CA ALA A 11 0.52 14.04 -5.96
C ALA A 11 -0.28 12.72 -6.04
N GLN A 12 -0.18 11.98 -7.16
CA GLN A 12 -0.80 10.68 -7.33
C GLN A 12 0.14 9.57 -6.87
N TRP A 13 -0.22 8.96 -5.74
CA TRP A 13 0.52 7.87 -5.13
C TRP A 13 -0.03 6.52 -5.55
N TYR A 14 0.87 5.58 -5.82
CA TYR A 14 0.59 4.17 -6.03
C TYR A 14 1.25 3.35 -4.94
N PHE A 15 0.45 2.48 -4.33
CA PHE A 15 0.90 1.52 -3.34
C PHE A 15 0.68 0.11 -3.88
N PHE A 16 1.75 -0.68 -3.96
CA PHE A 16 1.68 -2.10 -4.28
C PHE A 16 2.01 -2.90 -3.03
N GLU A 17 0.97 -3.53 -2.49
CA GLU A 17 0.99 -4.25 -1.22
C GLU A 17 0.75 -5.74 -1.49
N ILE A 18 1.64 -6.58 -0.97
CA ILE A 18 1.53 -8.04 -1.03
C ILE A 18 1.51 -8.54 0.40
N TYR A 19 0.49 -9.32 0.72
CA TYR A 19 0.32 -9.99 2.01
C TYR A 19 0.35 -11.51 1.80
N GLN A 20 0.69 -12.24 2.85
CA GLN A 20 0.68 -13.70 2.82
C GLN A 20 -0.75 -14.24 2.57
N ASP A 21 -1.74 -13.60 3.18
CA ASP A 21 -3.16 -13.95 3.09
C ASP A 21 -4.03 -12.77 3.55
N ASP A 22 -5.35 -12.96 3.49
CA ASP A 22 -6.33 -11.96 3.91
C ASP A 22 -6.24 -11.65 5.41
N ALA A 23 -5.90 -12.63 6.26
CA ALA A 23 -5.79 -12.41 7.69
C ALA A 23 -4.64 -11.46 8.03
N ALA A 24 -3.49 -11.60 7.35
CA ALA A 24 -2.36 -10.68 7.45
C ALA A 24 -2.73 -9.26 6.98
N TYR A 25 -3.48 -9.14 5.89
CA TYR A 25 -4.00 -7.85 5.41
C TYR A 25 -4.92 -7.18 6.44
N GLN A 26 -5.89 -7.92 6.99
CA GLN A 26 -6.80 -7.37 8.00
C GLN A 26 -6.06 -6.99 9.29
N LYS A 27 -5.12 -7.81 9.75
CA LYS A 27 -4.28 -7.51 10.91
C LYS A 27 -3.48 -6.23 10.70
N HIS A 28 -2.89 -6.04 9.53
CA HIS A 28 -2.20 -4.80 9.18
C HIS A 28 -3.15 -3.61 9.24
N ARG A 29 -4.33 -3.70 8.61
CA ARG A 29 -5.32 -2.62 8.63
C ARG A 29 -5.82 -2.26 10.02
N GLN A 30 -5.91 -3.22 10.93
CA GLN A 30 -6.39 -3.01 12.30
C GLN A 30 -5.30 -2.55 13.26
N SER A 31 -4.03 -2.48 12.82
CA SER A 31 -2.94 -2.06 13.68
C SER A 31 -3.07 -0.60 14.11
N GLU A 32 -2.61 -0.28 15.32
CA GLU A 32 -2.65 1.09 15.85
C GLU A 32 -1.90 2.07 14.94
N HIS A 33 -0.74 1.67 14.41
CA HIS A 33 0.05 2.52 13.52
C HIS A 33 -0.67 2.81 12.20
N PHE A 34 -1.39 1.84 11.62
CA PHE A 34 -2.11 2.06 10.37
C PHE A 34 -3.38 2.90 10.59
N GLN A 35 -4.09 2.66 11.69
CA GLN A 35 -5.25 3.49 12.07
C GLN A 35 -4.83 4.94 12.33
N TYR A 36 -3.70 5.16 13.02
CA TYR A 36 -3.14 6.49 13.20
C TYR A 36 -2.76 7.14 11.87
N TYR A 37 -2.10 6.42 10.96
CA TYR A 37 -1.79 6.90 9.61
C TYR A 37 -3.04 7.36 8.85
N LEU A 38 -4.12 6.57 8.87
CA LEU A 38 -5.38 6.94 8.21
C LEU A 38 -5.97 8.22 8.80
N GLN A 39 -5.94 8.39 10.12
CA GLN A 39 -6.42 9.61 10.77
C GLN A 39 -5.60 10.83 10.39
N GLN A 40 -4.26 10.73 10.42
CA GLN A 40 -3.37 11.86 10.11
C GLN A 40 -3.46 12.29 8.64
N THR A 41 -3.71 11.36 7.73
CA THR A 41 -3.71 11.63 6.28
C THR A 41 -5.10 11.89 5.70
N ALA A 42 -6.17 11.74 6.49
CA ALA A 42 -7.55 11.85 6.01
C ALA A 42 -7.83 13.14 5.22
N ASN A 43 -7.34 14.28 5.72
CA ASN A 43 -7.55 15.59 5.09
C ASN A 43 -6.54 15.90 3.97
N MET A 44 -5.57 15.02 3.72
CA MET A 44 -4.57 15.17 2.65
C MET A 44 -5.04 14.51 1.35
N LEU A 45 -5.99 13.57 1.44
CA LEU A 45 -6.45 12.78 0.30
C LEU A 45 -7.58 13.48 -0.43
N ARG A 46 -7.46 13.57 -1.76
CA ARG A 46 -8.57 13.95 -2.65
C ARG A 46 -9.46 12.75 -2.98
N ASP A 47 -8.85 11.61 -3.26
CA ASP A 47 -9.50 10.35 -3.60
C ASP A 47 -8.65 9.17 -3.12
N LYS A 48 -9.26 8.00 -2.94
CA LYS A 48 -8.57 6.75 -2.61
C LYS A 48 -9.29 5.55 -3.24
N LYS A 49 -8.58 4.83 -4.10
CA LYS A 49 -9.06 3.59 -4.72
C LYS A 49 -8.24 2.39 -4.24
N ILE A 50 -8.94 1.31 -3.90
CA ILE A 50 -8.34 0.01 -3.59
C ILE A 50 -8.71 -0.95 -4.72
N ILE A 51 -7.71 -1.65 -5.26
CA ILE A 51 -7.89 -2.62 -6.34
C ILE A 51 -7.36 -3.96 -5.82
N ASN A 52 -8.26 -4.92 -5.63
CA ASN A 52 -7.88 -6.28 -5.31
C ASN A 52 -7.38 -6.96 -6.59
N ILE A 53 -6.26 -7.67 -6.50
CA ILE A 53 -5.60 -8.30 -7.64
C ILE A 53 -5.50 -9.79 -7.38
N ASP A 54 -6.00 -10.59 -8.33
CA ASP A 54 -5.68 -12.01 -8.41
C ASP A 54 -4.40 -12.18 -9.23
N PRO A 55 -3.26 -12.54 -8.60
CA PRO A 55 -1.99 -12.56 -9.30
C PRO A 55 -1.91 -13.76 -10.26
N LEU A 56 -1.58 -13.49 -11.52
CA LEU A 56 -1.26 -14.55 -12.50
C LEU A 56 0.16 -15.10 -12.29
N PHE A 57 1.12 -14.21 -11.98
CA PHE A 57 2.51 -14.57 -11.70
C PHE A 57 3.13 -13.54 -10.76
N LEU A 58 3.92 -14.00 -9.79
CA LEU A 58 4.67 -13.14 -8.87
C LEU A 58 6.06 -13.75 -8.60
N ARG A 59 7.12 -12.98 -8.85
CA ARG A 59 8.50 -13.35 -8.54
C ARG A 59 9.32 -12.11 -8.25
N ASN A 60 10.22 -12.20 -7.29
CA ASN A 60 11.25 -11.20 -7.03
C ASN A 60 12.60 -11.87 -6.74
N GLN A 61 13.68 -11.09 -6.75
CA GLN A 61 15.00 -11.56 -6.31
C GLN A 61 15.08 -11.73 -4.78
N GLY A 62 14.21 -11.03 -4.03
CA GLY A 62 14.28 -10.94 -2.57
C GLY A 62 15.30 -9.89 -2.10
N GLY A 63 15.32 -9.61 -0.79
CA GLY A 63 16.33 -8.74 -0.15
C GLY A 63 16.27 -7.26 -0.52
N LEU A 64 15.14 -6.79 -1.04
CA LEU A 64 14.96 -5.39 -1.39
C LEU A 64 14.58 -4.58 -0.15
N TYR A 65 15.44 -3.62 0.20
CA TYR A 65 15.20 -2.65 1.26
C TYR A 65 15.45 -1.26 0.65
N PHE A 66 14.44 -0.39 0.74
CA PHE A 66 14.54 1.02 0.39
C PHE A 66 14.16 1.83 1.62
N ASP A 67 14.85 2.95 1.81
CA ASP A 67 14.64 3.88 2.92
C ASP A 67 13.48 4.84 2.64
#